data_AF-A0A3B0M7Q4-F1
#
_entry.id   AF-A0A3B0M7Q4-F1
#
_cell.length_a   1.000
_cell.length_b   1.000
_cell.length_c   1.000
_cell.angle_alpha   90.00
_cell.angle_beta   90.00
_cell.angle_gamma   90.00
#
_symmetry.space_group_name_H-M   'P 1'
#
loop_
_entity.id
_entity.type
_entity.pdbx_description
1 polymer ?
#
loop_
_entity_poly.entity_id
_entity_poly.type
_entity_poly.pdbx_seq_one_letter_code
_entity_poly.pdbx_strand_id
1 'polypeptide(L)'
;MSDTQIRQPFGWAAFGTGAAALILVIAIFWAGPFAPQQTVGTSLGDMAAEIAKSAARAASGQDTPPPQPVPRDLDDYLNVATGVLAGLAVVFGLVSFVRHEAKRAAISGVALGGLVIGFQLFAWTIMMIAGALMIATLVYAMRYVFGDTFGGLFGG
;
A
#
# COMPACT_ATOMS: atom_id res chain seq x y z
N MET A 1 44.93 11.58 -25.80
CA MET A 1 44.28 11.35 -24.49
C MET A 1 42.86 10.92 -24.77
N SER A 2 42.63 9.62 -24.95
CA SER A 2 41.29 9.06 -25.14
C SER A 2 40.80 8.55 -23.79
N ASP A 3 39.69 9.13 -23.32
CA ASP A 3 38.99 8.77 -22.10
C ASP A 3 38.79 7.26 -21.98
N THR A 4 39.50 6.62 -21.06
CA THR A 4 39.05 5.37 -20.47
C THR A 4 37.91 5.71 -19.52
N GLN A 5 36.72 5.97 -20.07
CA GLN A 5 35.48 5.83 -19.33
C GLN A 5 35.43 4.38 -18.83
N ILE A 6 35.77 4.18 -17.56
CA ILE A 6 35.51 2.91 -16.89
C ILE A 6 34.00 2.73 -16.93
N ARG A 7 33.53 1.83 -17.80
CA ARG A 7 32.11 1.51 -17.92
C ARG A 7 31.69 0.93 -16.57
N GLN A 8 30.87 1.68 -15.83
CA GLN A 8 30.30 1.28 -14.53
C GLN A 8 28.80 1.01 -14.69
N PRO A 9 28.41 0.01 -15.48
CA PRO A 9 27.02 -0.14 -15.90
C PRO A 9 26.10 -0.48 -14.74
N PHE A 10 26.57 -1.26 -13.74
CA PHE A 10 25.73 -1.69 -12.63
C PHE A 10 25.48 -0.56 -11.62
N GLY A 11 26.49 0.27 -11.33
CA GLY A 11 26.32 1.43 -10.45
C GLY A 11 25.30 2.45 -11.00
N TRP A 12 25.42 2.79 -12.28
CA TRP A 12 24.46 3.71 -12.92
C TRP A 12 23.08 3.08 -13.09
N ALA A 13 22.99 1.78 -13.39
CA ALA A 13 21.72 1.06 -13.44
C ALA A 13 21.03 1.02 -12.06
N ALA A 14 21.79 0.82 -10.97
CA ALA A 14 21.26 0.83 -9.61
C ALA A 14 20.67 2.19 -9.25
N PHE A 15 21.42 3.26 -9.52
CA PHE A 15 20.95 4.63 -9.30
C PHE A 15 19.70 4.95 -10.13
N GLY A 16 19.74 4.68 -11.44
CA GLY A 16 18.62 4.96 -12.34
C GLY A 16 17.36 4.20 -11.97
N THR A 17 17.48 2.90 -11.66
CA THR A 17 16.34 2.06 -11.25
C THR A 17 15.78 2.51 -9.90
N GLY A 18 16.65 2.85 -8.94
CA GLY A 18 16.23 3.35 -7.62
C GLY A 18 15.55 4.72 -7.70
N ALA A 19 16.07 5.63 -8.51
CA ALA A 19 15.47 6.94 -8.75
C ALA A 19 14.10 6.81 -9.43
N ALA A 20 13.97 5.92 -10.43
CA ALA A 20 12.69 5.65 -11.08
C ALA A 20 11.66 5.06 -10.09
N ALA A 21 12.07 4.08 -9.27
CA ALA A 21 11.21 3.52 -8.23
C ALA A 21 10.73 4.59 -7.24
N LEU A 22 11.62 5.50 -6.84
CA LEU A 22 11.30 6.57 -5.91
C LEU A 22 10.36 7.62 -6.48
N ILE A 23 10.60 8.04 -7.73
CA ILE A 23 9.68 8.96 -8.42
C ILE A 23 8.30 8.32 -8.53
N LEU A 24 8.25 7.04 -8.92
CA LEU A 24 7.00 6.31 -9.09
C LEU A 24 6.22 6.20 -7.76
N VAL A 25 6.85 5.79 -6.66
CA VAL A 25 6.17 5.65 -5.36
C VAL A 25 5.62 6.99 -4.86
N ILE A 26 6.38 8.08 -5.04
CA ILE A 26 5.94 9.43 -4.65
C ILE A 26 4.76 9.87 -5.53
N ALA A 27 4.84 9.64 -6.84
CA ALA A 27 3.77 10.01 -7.77
C ALA A 27 2.46 9.30 -7.45
N ILE A 28 2.50 7.97 -7.21
CA ILE A 28 1.32 7.18 -6.84
C ILE A 28 0.73 7.69 -5.52
N PHE A 29 1.59 7.93 -4.52
CA PHE A 29 1.15 8.41 -3.21
C PHE A 29 0.40 9.75 -3.29
N TRP A 30 0.89 10.70 -4.11
CA TRP A 30 0.25 12.01 -4.27
C TRP A 30 -0.95 12.00 -5.22
N ALA A 31 -0.94 11.17 -6.26
CA ALA A 31 -2.05 11.08 -7.19
C ALA A 31 -3.29 10.42 -6.57
N GLY A 32 -3.09 9.58 -5.55
CA GLY A 32 -4.14 8.73 -5.00
C GLY A 32 -4.43 7.53 -5.92
N PRO A 33 -5.40 6.68 -5.55
CA PRO A 33 -5.75 5.51 -6.34
C PRO A 33 -6.30 5.93 -7.70
N PHE A 34 -5.80 5.31 -8.77
CA PHE A 34 -6.26 5.56 -10.13
C PHE A 34 -7.53 4.78 -10.46
N ALA A 35 -7.74 3.64 -9.80
CA ALA A 35 -8.94 2.84 -9.98
C ALA A 35 -10.16 3.52 -9.33
N PRO A 36 -11.36 3.44 -9.95
CA PRO A 36 -12.59 3.92 -9.35
C PRO A 36 -12.84 3.29 -7.99
N GLN A 37 -12.92 4.12 -6.95
CA GLN A 37 -13.20 3.67 -5.60
C GLN A 37 -14.70 3.69 -5.33
N GLN A 38 -15.23 2.61 -4.75
CA GLN A 38 -16.59 2.62 -4.24
C GLN A 38 -16.67 3.56 -3.03
N THR A 39 -17.84 4.17 -2.83
CA THR A 39 -18.05 4.96 -1.62
C THR A 39 -18.01 4.04 -0.40
N VAL A 40 -17.45 4.55 0.71
CA VAL A 40 -17.36 3.80 1.97
C VAL A 40 -18.73 3.29 2.42
N GLY A 41 -19.80 4.07 2.21
CA GLY A 41 -21.17 3.68 2.53
C GLY A 41 -21.69 2.50 1.70
N THR A 42 -21.41 2.48 0.39
CA THR A 42 -21.77 1.36 -0.49
C THR A 42 -21.01 0.09 -0.09
N SER A 43 -19.70 0.21 0.14
CA SER A 43 -18.85 -0.92 0.56
C SER A 43 -19.31 -1.52 1.88
N LEU A 44 -19.63 -0.68 2.87
CA LEU A 44 -20.20 -1.13 4.16
C LEU A 44 -21.57 -1.78 4.01
N GLY A 45 -22.44 -1.22 3.16
CA GLY A 45 -23.75 -1.77 2.87
C GLY A 45 -23.68 -3.16 2.23
N ASP A 46 -22.82 -3.30 1.23
CA ASP A 46 -22.60 -4.59 0.54
C ASP A 46 -22.02 -5.63 1.50
N MET A 47 -21.05 -5.27 2.35
CA MET A 47 -20.54 -6.15 3.39
C MET A 47 -21.63 -6.59 4.37
N ALA A 48 -22.48 -5.66 4.85
CA ALA A 48 -23.57 -5.99 5.76
C ALA A 48 -24.60 -6.94 5.10
N ALA A 49 -24.96 -6.68 3.84
CA ALA A 49 -25.85 -7.54 3.06
C ALA A 49 -25.23 -8.93 2.84
N GLU A 50 -23.93 -9.01 2.56
CA GLU A 50 -23.22 -10.26 2.36
C GLU A 50 -23.14 -11.09 3.64
N ILE A 51 -22.92 -10.44 4.79
CA ILE A 51 -22.97 -11.09 6.11
C ILE A 51 -24.37 -11.64 6.39
N ALA A 52 -25.42 -10.84 6.18
CA ALA A 52 -26.81 -11.26 6.39
C ALA A 52 -27.19 -12.45 5.48
N LYS A 53 -26.84 -12.37 4.20
CA LYS A 53 -27.06 -13.45 3.23
C LYS A 53 -26.29 -14.71 3.60
N SER A 54 -25.07 -14.57 4.09
CA SER A 54 -24.24 -15.70 4.51
C SER A 54 -24.77 -16.37 5.77
N ALA A 55 -25.23 -15.59 6.75
CA ALA A 55 -25.90 -16.10 7.94
C ALA A 55 -27.21 -16.84 7.60
N ALA A 56 -28.03 -16.28 6.69
CA ALA A 56 -29.25 -16.93 6.23
C ALA A 56 -28.98 -18.27 5.53
N ARG A 57 -27.97 -18.33 4.66
CA ARG A 57 -27.57 -19.58 3.98
C ARG A 57 -27.08 -20.64 4.97
N ALA A 58 -26.21 -20.24 5.90
CA ALA A 58 -25.71 -21.13 6.94
C ALA A 58 -26.85 -21.70 7.79
N ALA A 59 -27.83 -20.86 8.18
CA ALA A 59 -29.01 -21.30 8.93
C ALA A 59 -29.90 -22.28 8.13
N SER A 60 -29.94 -22.12 6.81
CA SER A 60 -30.69 -23.01 5.90
C SER A 60 -29.92 -24.25 5.42
N GLY A 61 -28.66 -24.43 5.84
CA GLY A 61 -27.81 -25.54 5.40
C GLY A 61 -27.42 -25.50 3.91
N GLN A 62 -27.49 -24.32 3.28
CA GLN A 62 -27.07 -24.14 1.89
C GLN A 62 -25.55 -24.04 1.77
N ASP A 63 -25.01 -24.53 0.66
CA ASP A 63 -23.58 -24.43 0.37
C ASP A 63 -23.12 -22.97 0.17
N THR A 64 -21.91 -22.68 0.63
CA THR A 64 -21.24 -21.41 0.39
C THR A 64 -20.78 -21.34 -1.08
N PRO A 65 -21.10 -20.26 -1.84
CA PRO A 65 -20.62 -20.12 -3.20
C PRO A 65 -19.10 -20.12 -3.26
N PRO A 66 -18.51 -20.54 -4.40
CA PRO A 66 -17.08 -20.46 -4.59
C PRO A 66 -16.60 -19.00 -4.45
N PRO A 67 -15.38 -18.79 -3.90
CA PRO A 67 -14.78 -17.46 -3.83
C PRO A 67 -14.72 -16.83 -5.22
N GLN A 68 -15.19 -15.59 -5.33
CA GLN A 68 -15.05 -14.83 -6.58
C GLN A 68 -13.61 -14.35 -6.72
N PRO A 69 -13.02 -14.41 -7.93
CA PRO A 69 -11.70 -13.86 -8.15
C PRO A 69 -11.72 -12.35 -7.92
N VAL A 70 -10.81 -11.87 -7.07
CA VAL A 70 -10.59 -10.43 -6.87
C VAL A 70 -9.93 -9.89 -8.15
N PRO A 71 -10.60 -8.99 -8.90
CA PRO A 71 -10.00 -8.41 -10.09
C PRO A 71 -8.80 -7.54 -9.68
N ARG A 72 -7.69 -7.72 -10.39
CA ARG A 72 -6.50 -6.86 -10.23
C ARG A 72 -6.73 -5.55 -10.95
N ASP A 73 -6.48 -4.44 -10.27
CA ASP A 73 -6.59 -3.11 -10.84
C ASP A 73 -5.22 -2.54 -11.23
N LEU A 74 -5.21 -1.31 -11.76
CA LEU A 74 -3.97 -0.64 -12.16
C LEU A 74 -3.07 -0.36 -10.94
N ASP A 75 -3.68 -0.04 -9.79
CA ASP A 75 -2.96 0.28 -8.55
C ASP A 75 -2.19 -0.94 -8.03
N ASP A 76 -2.74 -2.16 -8.16
CA ASP A 76 -2.06 -3.42 -7.89
C ASP A 76 -0.78 -3.57 -8.71
N TYR A 77 -0.85 -3.36 -10.03
CA TYR A 77 0.29 -3.49 -10.91
C TYR A 77 1.37 -2.43 -10.64
N LEU A 78 0.95 -1.20 -10.33
CA LEU A 78 1.86 -0.11 -9.99
C LEU A 78 2.60 -0.37 -8.68
N ASN A 79 1.92 -0.95 -7.67
CA ASN A 79 2.56 -1.36 -6.42
C ASN A 79 3.59 -2.47 -6.65
N VAL A 80 3.25 -3.50 -7.44
CA VAL A 80 4.19 -4.57 -7.79
C VAL A 80 5.39 -4.03 -8.56
N ALA A 81 5.16 -3.18 -9.56
CA ALA A 81 6.23 -2.56 -10.35
C ALA A 81 7.20 -1.75 -9.48
N THR A 82 6.65 -0.95 -8.56
CA THR A 82 7.45 -0.16 -7.61
C THR A 82 8.32 -1.05 -6.73
N GLY A 83 7.75 -2.12 -6.17
CA GLY A 83 8.49 -3.07 -5.34
C GLY A 83 9.59 -3.79 -6.09
N VAL A 84 9.32 -4.23 -7.33
CA VAL A 84 10.32 -4.86 -8.21
C VAL A 84 11.47 -3.91 -8.53
N LEU A 85 11.16 -2.66 -8.91
CA LEU A 85 12.19 -1.66 -9.23
C LEU A 85 13.05 -1.33 -8.00
N ALA A 86 12.45 -1.17 -6.83
CA ALA A 86 13.18 -0.94 -5.59
C ALA A 86 14.11 -2.12 -5.26
N GLY A 87 13.62 -3.36 -5.40
CA GLY A 87 14.42 -4.57 -5.21
C GLY A 87 15.60 -4.66 -6.18
N LEU A 88 15.37 -4.39 -7.47
CA LEU A 88 16.42 -4.36 -8.49
C LEU A 88 17.47 -3.28 -8.19
N ALA A 89 17.05 -2.10 -7.72
CA ALA A 89 17.97 -1.03 -7.33
C ALA A 89 18.92 -1.47 -6.21
N VAL A 90 18.39 -2.17 -5.19
CA VAL A 90 19.19 -2.73 -4.09
C VAL A 90 20.17 -3.80 -4.61
N VAL A 91 19.69 -4.73 -5.44
CA VAL A 91 20.53 -5.81 -5.99
C VAL A 91 21.65 -5.24 -6.86
N PHE A 92 21.35 -4.34 -7.79
CA PHE A 92 22.38 -3.72 -8.64
C PHE A 92 23.35 -2.87 -7.82
N GLY A 93 22.87 -2.17 -6.79
CA GLY A 93 23.72 -1.41 -5.89
C GLY A 93 24.69 -2.31 -5.14
N LEU A 94 24.22 -3.44 -4.62
CA LEU A 94 25.07 -4.43 -3.93
C LEU A 94 26.07 -5.08 -4.88
N VAL A 95 25.66 -5.47 -6.09
CA VAL A 95 26.56 -6.05 -7.11
C VAL A 95 27.65 -5.06 -7.51
N SER A 96 27.28 -3.78 -7.72
CA SER A 96 28.24 -2.70 -8.04
C SER A 96 29.23 -2.47 -6.90
N PHE A 97 28.76 -2.56 -5.64
CA PHE A 97 29.61 -2.48 -4.46
C PHE A 97 30.61 -3.64 -4.38
N VAL A 98 30.15 -4.88 -4.56
CA VAL A 98 31.01 -6.09 -4.56
C VAL A 98 32.02 -6.06 -5.71
N ARG A 99 31.62 -5.56 -6.89
CA ARG A 99 32.50 -5.40 -8.05
C ARG A 99 33.47 -4.22 -7.95
N HIS A 100 33.49 -3.48 -6.84
CA HIS A 100 34.36 -2.33 -6.62
C HIS A 100 34.21 -1.25 -7.72
N GLU A 101 33.00 -1.10 -8.28
CA GLU A 101 32.68 -0.01 -9.19
C GLU A 101 32.55 1.32 -8.43
N ALA A 102 32.02 2.38 -9.05
CA ALA A 102 31.82 3.65 -8.36
C ALA A 102 30.97 3.50 -7.10
N LYS A 103 31.66 3.51 -5.95
CA LYS A 103 31.08 3.38 -4.61
C LYS A 103 29.95 4.37 -4.38
N ARG A 104 30.04 5.58 -4.94
CA ARG A 104 29.00 6.61 -4.85
C ARG A 104 27.69 6.17 -5.52
N ALA A 105 27.77 5.62 -6.73
CA ALA A 105 26.60 5.14 -7.47
C ALA A 105 26.00 3.89 -6.81
N ALA A 106 26.86 2.94 -6.41
CA ALA A 106 26.45 1.73 -5.70
C ALA A 106 25.67 2.01 -4.40
N ILE A 107 26.22 2.87 -3.53
CA ILE A 107 25.58 3.25 -2.26
C ILE A 107 24.26 3.99 -2.52
N SER A 108 24.22 4.85 -3.52
CA SER A 108 22.99 5.59 -3.85
C SER A 108 21.86 4.66 -4.31
N GLY A 109 22.13 3.63 -5.11
CA GLY A 109 21.11 2.66 -5.52
C GLY A 109 20.51 1.88 -4.35
N VAL A 110 21.35 1.42 -3.41
CA VAL A 110 20.89 0.74 -2.19
C VAL A 110 20.08 1.68 -1.31
N ALA A 111 20.56 2.90 -1.09
CA ALA A 111 19.87 3.90 -0.27
C ALA A 111 18.52 4.29 -0.86
N LEU A 112 18.44 4.50 -2.19
CA LEU A 112 17.20 4.82 -2.88
C LEU A 112 16.20 3.67 -2.80
N GLY A 113 16.62 2.43 -3.07
CA GLY A 113 15.74 1.26 -2.94
C GLY A 113 15.24 1.06 -1.51
N GLY A 114 16.12 1.22 -0.52
CA GLY A 114 15.72 1.19 0.89
C GLY A 114 14.74 2.30 1.27
N LEU A 115 14.92 3.51 0.73
CA LEU A 115 14.03 4.64 0.98
C LEU A 115 12.63 4.42 0.38
N VAL A 116 12.52 3.77 -0.77
CA VAL A 116 11.21 3.39 -1.35
C VAL A 116 10.46 2.44 -0.42
N ILE A 117 11.12 1.38 0.03
CA ILE A 117 10.53 0.41 0.95
C ILE A 117 10.13 1.09 2.26
N GLY A 118 11.02 1.90 2.83
CA GLY A 118 10.77 2.65 4.05
C GLY A 118 9.61 3.63 3.93
N PHE A 119 9.54 4.38 2.82
CA PHE A 119 8.46 5.32 2.53
C PHE A 119 7.11 4.61 2.46
N GLN A 120 7.05 3.45 1.79
CA GLN A 120 5.81 2.69 1.68
C GLN A 120 5.36 2.17 3.05
N LEU A 121 6.25 1.57 3.83
CA LEU A 121 5.93 1.13 5.20
C LEU A 121 5.47 2.28 6.10
N PHE A 122 6.13 3.43 6.01
CA PHE A 122 5.78 4.63 6.74
C PHE A 122 4.37 5.13 6.38
N ALA A 123 4.07 5.27 5.08
CA ALA A 123 2.77 5.71 4.60
C ALA A 123 1.64 4.79 5.07
N TRP A 124 1.82 3.47 4.93
CA TRP A 124 0.84 2.48 5.40
C TRP A 124 0.62 2.56 6.91
N THR A 125 1.69 2.74 7.68
CA THR A 125 1.61 2.87 9.14
C THR A 125 0.78 4.08 9.55
N ILE A 126 1.02 5.24 8.93
CA ILE A 126 0.23 6.46 9.20
C ILE A 126 -1.24 6.26 8.83
N MET A 127 -1.53 5.67 7.67
CA MET A 127 -2.90 5.42 7.23
C MET A 127 -3.64 4.47 8.17
N MET A 128 -2.98 3.42 8.66
CA MET A 128 -3.54 2.50 9.65
C MET A 128 -3.86 3.19 10.98
N ILE A 129 -2.95 4.04 11.47
CA ILE A 129 -3.19 4.83 12.69
C ILE A 129 -4.37 5.79 12.49
N ALA A 130 -4.39 6.52 11.37
CA ALA A 130 -5.47 7.44 11.03
C ALA A 130 -6.83 6.71 10.92
N GLY A 131 -6.85 5.54 10.26
CA GLY A 131 -8.03 4.69 10.16
C GLY A 131 -8.51 4.16 11.52
N ALA A 132 -7.59 3.71 12.37
CA ALA A 132 -7.92 3.24 13.72
C ALA A 132 -8.51 4.38 14.58
N LEU A 133 -7.93 5.58 14.51
CA LEU A 133 -8.45 6.77 15.19
C LEU A 133 -9.85 7.13 14.68
N MET A 134 -10.05 7.13 13.36
CA MET A 134 -11.37 7.38 12.75
C MET A 134 -12.43 6.41 13.26
N ILE A 135 -12.13 5.10 13.29
CA ILE A 135 -13.05 4.07 13.80
C ILE A 135 -13.32 4.31 15.29
N ALA A 136 -12.30 4.57 16.10
CA ALA A 136 -12.45 4.85 17.52
C ALA A 136 -13.36 6.06 17.77
N THR A 137 -13.18 7.14 17.01
CA THR A 137 -14.04 8.33 17.07
C THR A 137 -15.48 7.99 16.65
N LEU A 138 -15.68 7.18 15.62
CA LEU A 138 -17.01 6.80 15.15
C LEU A 138 -17.75 5.94 16.18
N VAL A 139 -17.07 4.99 16.82
CA VAL A 139 -17.63 4.19 17.92
C VAL A 139 -17.97 5.06 19.13
N TYR A 140 -17.11 6.02 19.47
CA TYR A 140 -17.38 6.96 20.56
C TYR A 140 -18.60 7.84 20.26
N ALA A 141 -18.69 8.37 19.04
CA ALA A 141 -19.83 9.17 18.60
C ALA A 141 -21.15 8.36 18.63
N MET A 142 -21.12 7.10 18.17
CA MET A 142 -22.29 6.21 18.26
C MET A 142 -22.70 5.98 19.71
N ARG A 143 -21.75 5.66 20.60
CA ARG A 143 -22.03 5.47 22.03
C ARG A 143 -22.69 6.71 22.64
N TYR A 144 -22.22 7.91 22.29
CA TYR A 144 -22.78 9.16 22.76
C TYR A 144 -24.25 9.31 22.32
N VAL A 145 -24.53 9.13 21.02
CA VAL A 145 -25.89 9.24 20.47
C VAL A 145 -26.84 8.18 21.06
N PHE A 146 -26.41 6.92 21.14
CA PHE A 146 -27.21 5.85 21.74
C PHE A 146 -27.43 6.10 23.24
N GLY A 147 -26.42 6.56 23.97
CA GLY A 147 -26.52 6.89 25.38
C GLY A 147 -27.50 8.02 25.67
N ASP A 148 -27.47 9.08 24.87
CA ASP A 148 -28.37 10.22 25.03
C ASP A 148 -29.81 9.86 24.63
N THR A 149 -29.98 9.18 23.49
CA THR A 149 -31.31 8.84 22.94
C THR A 149 -32.02 7.74 23.74
N PHE A 150 -31.32 6.69 24.19
CA PHE A 150 -31.92 5.60 24.95
C PHE A 150 -31.83 5.80 26.46
N GLY A 151 -30.79 6.48 26.96
CA GLY A 151 -30.67 6.81 28.38
C GLY A 151 -31.74 7.81 28.84
N GLY A 152 -32.13 8.76 27.99
CA GLY A 152 -33.26 9.66 28.26
C GLY A 152 -34.64 8.98 28.19
N LEU A 153 -34.75 7.83 27.52
CA LEU A 153 -36.02 7.13 27.27
C LEU A 153 -36.33 6.06 28.33
N PHE A 154 -35.30 5.52 29.01
CA PHE A 154 -35.44 4.55 30.11
C PHE A 154 -35.04 5.09 31.49
N GLY A 155 -34.65 6.37 31.59
CA GLY A 155 -34.18 7.02 32.82
C GLY A 155 -35.22 7.87 33.55
N GLY A 156 -36.51 7.75 33.21
CA GLY A 156 -37.63 8.43 33.87
C GLY A 156 -38.44 7.48 34.75
#